data_AF-A0A6P0Z582-F1
#
_entry.id   AF-A0A6P0Z582-F1
#
_cell.length_a   1.000
_cell.length_b   1.000
_cell.length_c   1.000
_cell.angle_alpha   90.00
_cell.angle_beta   90.00
_cell.angle_gamma   90.00
#
_symmetry.space_group_name_H-M   'P 1'
#
loop_
_entity.id
_entity.type
_entity.pdbx_description
1 polymer ?
#
loop_
_entity_poly.entity_id
_entity_poly.type
_entity_poly.pdbx_seq_one_letter_code
_entity_poly.pdbx_strand_id
1 'polypeptide(L)'
;MPLPHLPASAPTSASAHNLILPVGTQVVTRVAVQRRNGKGCVKGAVGAIAQSPTDNSHAYDIRLADDTQIRLKRHEFSIRKHFQHVGAEQAADYLADYNLYDAVIYRCVVGSRAYGLDHAQSDTDRRGIYLPPAHLHWSLYGIPEQLENKETEECYWELQKFIILALKANPNVLECLYTPLVETATPLAEELLAARSMFLSQLVYQTYNGYVLSQFKKMEQDLRNQGRIRWKHAMHLIRLLLSGITILKDGFVPV
;
A
#
# COMPACT_ATOMS: atom_id res chain seq x y z
N MET A 1 35.99 -0.81 -35.30
CA MET A 1 34.69 -0.12 -35.16
C MET A 1 34.54 0.23 -33.69
N PRO A 2 34.81 1.48 -33.27
CA PRO A 2 34.84 1.85 -31.85
C PRO A 2 33.44 2.28 -31.37
N LEU A 3 33.09 1.88 -30.15
CA LEU A 3 31.84 2.24 -29.46
C LEU A 3 31.85 3.75 -29.10
N PRO A 4 30.72 4.47 -29.28
CA PRO A 4 30.65 5.88 -28.89
C PRO A 4 30.41 6.04 -27.38
N HIS A 5 31.29 6.80 -26.74
CA HIS A 5 31.10 7.29 -25.38
C HIS A 5 29.99 8.37 -25.36
N LEU A 6 28.89 8.09 -24.66
CA LEU A 6 27.87 9.07 -24.30
C LEU A 6 28.29 9.78 -23.00
N PRO A 7 28.28 11.12 -22.94
CA PRO A 7 28.52 11.86 -21.70
C PRO A 7 27.29 11.79 -20.79
N ALA A 8 27.52 11.49 -19.51
CA ALA A 8 26.51 11.54 -18.46
C ALA A 8 26.06 13.00 -18.22
N SER A 9 24.90 13.36 -18.73
CA SER A 9 24.21 14.60 -18.36
C SER A 9 23.58 14.43 -16.98
N ALA A 10 24.12 15.11 -15.97
CA ALA A 10 23.49 15.22 -14.66
C ALA A 10 22.13 15.94 -14.77
N PRO A 11 21.05 15.43 -14.16
CA PRO A 11 19.78 16.13 -14.14
C PRO A 11 19.91 17.41 -13.31
N THR A 12 19.62 18.52 -13.96
CA THR A 12 19.51 19.86 -13.39
C THR A 12 18.46 19.84 -12.28
N SER A 13 18.83 20.25 -11.06
CA SER A 13 17.93 20.28 -9.91
C SER A 13 16.75 21.20 -10.18
N ALA A 14 15.59 20.62 -10.46
CA ALA A 14 14.33 21.36 -10.54
C ALA A 14 14.05 22.02 -9.18
N SER A 15 13.73 23.30 -9.25
CA SER A 15 13.47 24.22 -8.14
C SER A 15 12.44 23.67 -7.15
N ALA A 16 12.87 23.37 -5.92
CA ALA A 16 11.96 23.22 -4.80
C ALA A 16 11.21 24.55 -4.60
N HIS A 17 9.89 24.52 -4.73
CA HIS A 17 9.04 25.66 -4.40
C HIS A 17 9.28 26.08 -2.93
N ASN A 18 10.08 27.13 -2.72
CA ASN A 18 10.34 27.68 -1.39
C ASN A 18 9.08 28.43 -0.92
N LEU A 19 8.19 27.72 -0.23
CA LEU A 19 7.07 28.33 0.47
C LEU A 19 7.58 29.06 1.73
N ILE A 20 7.15 30.31 1.91
CA ILE A 20 7.41 31.09 3.13
C ILE A 20 6.68 30.43 4.30
N LEU A 21 7.39 30.18 5.40
CA LEU A 21 6.82 29.48 6.55
C LEU A 21 6.01 30.41 7.43
N PRO A 22 4.80 30.04 7.88
CA PRO A 22 3.95 30.92 8.68
C PRO A 22 4.46 31.11 10.11
N VAL A 23 4.09 32.23 10.72
CA VAL A 23 4.28 32.50 12.15
C VAL A 23 3.65 31.37 12.97
N GLY A 24 4.31 30.98 14.07
CA GLY A 24 3.93 29.86 14.93
C GLY A 24 4.52 28.51 14.52
N THR A 25 5.13 28.40 13.33
CA THR A 25 5.81 27.17 12.90
C THR A 25 6.95 26.83 13.86
N GLN A 26 6.91 25.65 14.50
CA GLN A 26 8.02 25.18 15.33
C GLN A 26 9.23 24.82 14.46
N VAL A 27 10.42 25.13 14.94
CA VAL A 27 11.68 24.97 14.20
C VAL A 27 12.81 24.51 15.12
N VAL A 28 13.81 23.86 14.53
CA VAL A 28 15.07 23.46 15.17
C VAL A 28 16.22 24.14 14.44
N THR A 29 17.08 24.82 15.18
CA THR A 29 18.25 25.52 14.62
C THR A 29 19.29 24.52 14.10
N ARG A 30 19.85 24.76 12.90
CA ARG A 30 20.94 23.95 12.32
C ARG A 30 22.32 24.55 12.57
N VAL A 31 22.36 25.82 12.96
CA VAL A 31 23.57 26.58 13.21
C VAL A 31 23.57 27.09 14.65
N ALA A 32 24.77 27.24 15.21
CA ALA A 32 24.94 27.99 16.45
C ALA A 32 25.04 29.47 16.10
N VAL A 33 24.23 30.31 16.74
CA VAL A 33 24.27 31.77 16.55
C VAL A 33 24.74 32.40 17.85
N GLN A 34 25.92 32.99 17.84
CA GLN A 34 26.47 33.67 19.01
C GLN A 34 26.22 35.17 18.90
N ARG A 35 25.45 35.74 19.84
CA ARG A 35 25.24 37.19 19.90
C ARG A 35 26.39 37.86 20.66
N ARG A 36 26.77 39.07 20.23
CA ARG A 36 27.77 39.92 20.88
C ARG A 36 27.46 40.26 22.36
N ASN A 37 26.18 40.26 22.76
CA ASN A 37 25.75 40.65 24.11
C ASN A 37 24.97 39.54 24.88
N GLY A 38 25.39 38.28 24.77
CA GLY A 38 25.31 37.41 25.95
C GLY A 38 24.23 36.33 26.04
N LYS A 39 23.39 36.08 25.02
CA LYS A 39 22.71 34.78 24.84
C LYS A 39 22.57 34.47 23.35
N GLY A 40 23.22 33.39 22.93
CA GLY A 40 23.14 32.83 21.60
C GLY A 40 22.29 31.56 21.58
N CYS A 41 22.09 30.98 20.41
CA CYS A 41 21.51 29.65 20.30
C CYS A 41 22.60 28.62 20.00
N VAL A 42 22.51 27.45 20.64
CA VAL A 42 23.25 26.27 20.20
C VAL A 42 22.56 25.65 18.98
N LYS A 43 23.32 24.90 18.18
CA LYS A 43 22.73 24.03 17.15
C LYS A 43 21.81 23.01 17.84
N GLY A 44 20.60 22.85 17.31
CA GLY A 44 19.58 21.97 17.90
C GLY A 44 18.62 22.67 18.87
N ALA A 45 18.77 23.97 19.10
CA ALA A 45 17.82 24.74 19.90
C ALA A 45 16.44 24.78 19.23
N VAL A 46 15.40 24.71 20.05
CA VAL A 46 14.01 24.69 19.60
C VAL A 46 13.39 26.07 19.78
N GLY A 47 12.63 26.50 18.77
CA GLY A 47 11.86 27.74 18.82
C GLY A 47 10.65 27.70 17.90
N ALA A 48 9.94 28.82 17.81
CA ALA A 48 8.85 29.03 16.88
C ALA A 48 9.09 30.31 16.06
N ILE A 49 8.64 30.33 14.82
CA ILE A 49 8.70 31.53 13.97
C ILE A 49 7.81 32.61 14.60
N ALA A 50 8.42 33.71 15.02
CA ALA A 50 7.73 34.88 15.54
C ALA A 50 7.32 35.83 14.42
N GLN A 51 8.15 35.94 13.36
CA GLN A 51 7.84 36.73 12.18
C GLN A 51 8.44 36.08 10.92
N SER A 52 7.61 36.01 9.88
CA SER A 52 7.99 35.51 8.56
C SER A 52 8.41 36.66 7.65
N PRO A 53 9.45 36.49 6.82
CA PRO A 53 9.81 37.45 5.79
C PRO A 53 8.75 37.51 4.68
N THR A 54 8.73 38.58 3.90
CA THR A 54 7.86 38.72 2.71
C THR A 54 8.41 38.01 1.47
N ASP A 55 9.65 37.53 1.53
CA ASP A 55 10.33 36.80 0.46
C ASP A 55 11.27 35.72 1.01
N ASN A 56 11.88 34.93 0.12
CA ASN A 56 12.76 33.80 0.49
C ASN A 56 14.23 34.17 0.70
N SER A 57 14.59 35.44 0.52
CA SER A 57 15.97 35.93 0.66
C SER A 57 16.25 36.48 2.06
N HIS A 58 15.20 36.92 2.76
CA HIS A 58 15.29 37.47 4.11
C HIS A 58 15.21 36.40 5.21
N ALA A 59 15.73 36.77 6.39
CA ALA A 59 15.73 35.90 7.56
C ALA A 59 14.37 35.91 8.27
N TYR A 60 14.05 34.79 8.91
CA TYR A 60 12.93 34.62 9.82
C TYR A 60 13.33 35.07 11.22
N ASP A 61 12.44 35.77 11.93
CA ASP A 61 12.60 35.99 13.37
C ASP A 61 12.03 34.76 14.10
N ILE A 62 12.87 34.09 14.88
CA ILE A 62 12.53 32.88 15.64
C ILE A 62 12.64 33.20 17.12
N ARG A 63 11.58 32.90 17.87
CA ARG A 63 11.57 32.95 19.33
C ARG A 63 11.92 31.57 19.88
N LEU A 64 13.02 31.46 20.60
CA LEU A 64 13.46 30.25 21.28
C LEU A 64 12.64 30.03 22.57
N ALA A 65 12.75 28.83 23.15
CA ALA A 65 12.04 28.45 24.37
C ALA A 65 12.41 29.29 25.62
N ASP A 66 13.55 29.99 25.60
CA ASP A 66 14.00 30.90 26.66
C ASP A 66 13.62 32.37 26.39
N ASP A 67 12.63 32.59 25.52
CA ASP A 67 12.18 33.89 24.99
C ASP A 67 13.22 34.70 24.21
N THR A 68 14.41 34.13 23.96
CA THR A 68 15.43 34.77 23.12
C THR A 68 14.97 34.79 21.67
N GLN A 69 15.04 35.96 21.03
CA GLN A 69 14.76 36.09 19.59
C GLN A 69 16.06 35.99 18.77
N ILE A 70 16.05 35.21 17.71
CA ILE A 70 17.17 35.04 16.77
C ILE A 70 16.69 35.17 15.33
N ARG A 71 17.59 35.61 14.44
CA ARG A 71 17.34 35.70 13.00
C ARG A 71 18.03 34.57 12.28
N LEU A 72 17.27 33.76 11.55
CA LEU A 72 17.83 32.66 10.75
C LEU A 72 17.25 32.68 9.33
N LYS A 73 18.10 32.46 8.33
CA LYS A 73 17.70 32.20 6.96
C LYS A 73 17.06 30.82 6.85
N ARG A 74 16.27 30.60 5.79
CA ARG A 74 15.50 29.36 5.56
C ARG A 74 16.33 28.07 5.63
N HIS A 75 17.61 28.11 5.27
CA HIS A 75 18.52 26.95 5.29
C HIS A 75 19.19 26.70 6.66
N GLU A 76 19.13 27.67 7.57
CA GLU A 76 19.80 27.65 8.88
C GLU A 76 18.93 27.00 9.98
N PHE A 77 17.71 26.58 9.65
CA PHE A 77 16.82 25.84 10.53
C PHE A 77 15.98 24.82 9.76
N SER A 78 15.44 23.83 10.47
CA SER A 78 14.47 22.86 9.95
C SER A 78 13.15 23.00 10.69
N ILE A 79 12.04 22.81 9.99
CA ILE A 79 10.71 22.81 10.62
C ILE A 79 10.59 21.60 11.53
N ARG A 80 10.19 21.83 12.77
CA ARG A 80 9.81 20.81 13.75
C ARG A 80 8.33 20.48 13.53
N LYS A 81 8.01 19.79 12.43
CA LYS A 81 6.71 19.14 12.26
C LYS A 81 6.85 17.72 12.79
N HIS A 82 6.05 17.37 13.79
CA HIS A 82 5.68 15.99 14.13
C HIS A 82 6.85 15.02 14.39
N PHE A 83 7.59 15.21 15.49
CA PHE A 83 8.48 14.16 16.02
C PHE A 83 7.82 13.24 17.05
N GLN A 84 6.48 13.33 17.24
CA GLN A 84 5.74 12.53 18.23
C GLN A 84 4.54 11.74 17.67
N HIS A 85 4.30 11.75 16.36
CA HIS A 85 3.38 10.84 15.67
C HIS A 85 4.01 10.37 14.34
N VAL A 86 5.15 9.70 14.42
CA VAL A 86 5.84 9.17 13.22
C VAL A 86 5.44 7.71 13.07
N GLY A 87 4.66 7.40 12.04
CA GLY A 87 4.38 6.01 11.69
C GLY A 87 3.37 5.85 10.55
N ALA A 88 2.12 6.29 10.76
CA ALA A 88 1.00 5.92 9.87
C ALA A 88 0.46 7.06 9.00
N GLU A 89 0.25 8.25 9.54
CA GLU A 89 -0.36 9.37 8.79
C GLU A 89 0.58 9.91 7.69
N GLN A 90 1.89 9.97 7.96
CA GLN A 90 2.89 10.37 6.94
C GLN A 90 3.07 9.34 5.82
N ALA A 91 2.82 8.05 6.10
CA ALA A 91 2.85 7.02 5.07
C ALA A 91 1.68 7.19 4.11
N ALA A 92 0.48 7.46 4.65
CA ALA A 92 -0.72 7.74 3.86
C ALA A 92 -0.56 9.01 3.02
N ASP A 93 -0.04 10.11 3.60
CA ASP A 93 0.20 11.36 2.87
C ASP A 93 1.27 11.19 1.75
N TYR A 94 2.35 10.45 2.00
CA TYR A 94 3.39 10.20 1.00
C TYR A 94 2.90 9.31 -0.15
N LEU A 95 2.04 8.34 0.14
CA LEU A 95 1.42 7.48 -0.86
C LEU A 95 0.23 8.14 -1.57
N ALA A 96 -0.42 9.15 -0.97
CA ALA A 96 -1.56 9.85 -1.56
C ALA A 96 -1.20 10.56 -2.88
N ASP A 97 0.05 10.98 -3.03
CA ASP A 97 0.57 11.53 -4.29
C ASP A 97 0.67 10.47 -5.40
N TYR A 98 0.60 9.17 -5.06
CA TYR A 98 0.67 8.05 -5.98
C TYR A 98 -0.67 7.31 -6.06
N ASN A 99 -1.31 7.33 -7.22
CA ASN A 99 -2.47 6.48 -7.46
C ASN A 99 -2.01 5.01 -7.64
N LEU A 100 -2.00 4.25 -6.55
CA LEU A 100 -1.55 2.84 -6.56
C LEU A 100 -2.40 1.93 -7.46
N TYR A 101 -3.62 2.33 -7.83
CA TYR A 101 -4.44 1.58 -8.78
C TYR A 101 -3.87 1.60 -10.21
N ASP A 102 -3.07 2.62 -10.56
CA ASP A 102 -2.37 2.67 -11.85
C ASP A 102 -1.23 1.64 -11.93
N ALA A 103 -0.82 1.09 -10.79
CA ALA A 103 0.17 0.03 -10.69
C ALA A 103 -0.44 -1.39 -10.71
N VAL A 104 -1.74 -1.53 -11.00
CA VAL A 104 -2.38 -2.84 -11.16
C VAL A 104 -1.86 -3.52 -12.42
N ILE A 105 -1.18 -4.65 -12.25
CA ILE A 105 -0.58 -5.43 -13.34
C ILE A 105 -1.44 -6.61 -13.77
N TYR A 106 -2.41 -6.99 -12.95
CA TYR A 106 -3.36 -8.07 -13.21
C TYR A 106 -4.72 -7.75 -12.60
N ARG A 107 -5.78 -7.90 -13.38
CA ARG A 107 -7.19 -7.75 -12.98
C ARG A 107 -8.01 -8.87 -13.61
N CYS A 108 -8.80 -9.54 -12.79
CA CYS A 108 -9.69 -10.61 -13.20
C CYS A 108 -10.99 -10.57 -12.41
N VAL A 109 -12.01 -11.25 -12.95
CA VAL A 109 -13.29 -11.45 -12.27
C VAL A 109 -13.30 -12.85 -11.64
N VAL A 110 -13.70 -12.91 -10.38
CA VAL A 110 -13.94 -14.15 -9.64
C VAL A 110 -15.39 -14.18 -9.11
N GLY A 111 -15.71 -15.11 -8.21
CA GLY A 111 -17.05 -15.17 -7.62
C GLY A 111 -18.10 -15.75 -8.57
N SER A 112 -19.38 -15.50 -8.31
CA SER A 112 -20.51 -16.17 -9.02
C SER A 112 -20.42 -16.08 -10.54
N ARG A 113 -19.83 -15.02 -11.09
CA ARG A 113 -19.62 -14.86 -12.54
C ARG A 113 -18.61 -15.82 -13.14
N ALA A 114 -17.47 -16.02 -12.49
CA ALA A 114 -16.49 -17.02 -12.96
C ALA A 114 -17.14 -18.41 -13.06
N TYR A 115 -17.99 -18.73 -12.08
CA TYR A 115 -18.70 -20.01 -12.00
C TYR A 115 -19.99 -20.07 -12.85
N GLY A 116 -20.32 -19.04 -13.64
CA GLY A 116 -21.52 -19.02 -14.49
C GLY A 116 -22.87 -19.02 -13.73
N LEU A 117 -22.88 -18.58 -12.47
CA LEU A 117 -24.06 -18.53 -11.59
C LEU A 117 -24.70 -17.14 -11.54
N ASP A 118 -24.47 -16.29 -12.53
CA ASP A 118 -24.83 -14.87 -12.50
C ASP A 118 -26.27 -14.58 -12.93
N HIS A 119 -26.77 -13.43 -12.49
CA HIS A 119 -27.96 -12.76 -13.01
C HIS A 119 -27.63 -11.29 -13.25
N ALA A 120 -28.48 -10.54 -13.96
CA ALA A 120 -28.23 -9.15 -14.37
C ALA A 120 -27.96 -8.13 -13.23
N GLN A 121 -28.10 -8.54 -11.95
CA GLN A 121 -27.80 -7.74 -10.76
C GLN A 121 -26.64 -8.32 -9.94
N SER A 122 -25.88 -9.28 -10.48
CA SER A 122 -24.74 -9.85 -9.75
C SER A 122 -23.63 -8.81 -9.63
N ASP A 123 -23.24 -8.57 -8.39
CA ASP A 123 -21.99 -8.01 -7.92
C ASP A 123 -20.78 -8.58 -8.71
N THR A 124 -19.76 -7.76 -8.96
CA THR A 124 -18.57 -8.11 -9.77
C THR A 124 -17.33 -8.12 -8.89
N ASP A 125 -17.03 -9.28 -8.32
CA ASP A 125 -15.80 -9.46 -7.53
C ASP A 125 -14.56 -9.33 -8.41
N ARG A 126 -13.93 -8.15 -8.42
CA ARG A 126 -12.68 -7.89 -9.14
C ARG A 126 -11.50 -8.11 -8.23
N ARG A 127 -10.55 -8.90 -8.70
CA ARG A 127 -9.35 -9.21 -7.95
C ARG A 127 -8.11 -9.21 -8.81
N GLY A 128 -6.95 -9.08 -8.19
CA GLY A 128 -5.70 -9.29 -8.89
C GLY A 128 -4.48 -8.79 -8.14
N ILE A 129 -3.52 -8.27 -8.90
CA ILE A 129 -2.18 -7.95 -8.40
C ILE A 129 -1.84 -6.53 -8.77
N TYR A 130 -1.27 -5.82 -7.81
CA TYR A 130 -0.62 -4.54 -8.07
C TYR A 130 0.86 -4.60 -7.70
N LEU A 131 1.69 -3.91 -8.49
CA LEU A 131 3.15 -3.90 -8.36
C LEU A 131 3.63 -2.45 -8.42
N PRO A 132 3.78 -1.77 -7.28
CA PRO A 132 4.22 -0.39 -7.26
C PRO A 132 5.72 -0.28 -7.62
N PRO A 133 6.19 0.90 -8.06
CA PRO A 133 7.60 1.15 -8.30
C PRO A 133 8.50 0.84 -7.09
N ALA A 134 9.71 0.36 -7.36
CA ALA A 134 10.65 -0.10 -6.33
C ALA A 134 10.96 0.97 -5.25
N HIS A 135 10.99 2.26 -5.61
CA HIS A 135 11.27 3.33 -4.64
C HIS A 135 10.15 3.52 -3.60
N LEU A 136 8.91 3.14 -3.91
CA LEU A 136 7.83 3.12 -2.92
C LEU A 136 7.96 1.91 -2.01
N HIS A 137 8.27 0.75 -2.59
CA HIS A 137 8.46 -0.49 -1.85
C HIS A 137 9.65 -0.43 -0.87
N TRP A 138 10.74 0.26 -1.24
CA TRP A 138 11.92 0.44 -0.39
C TRP A 138 11.85 1.68 0.51
N SER A 139 10.72 2.39 0.51
CA SER A 139 10.53 3.52 1.42
C SER A 139 10.44 3.03 2.88
N LEU A 140 10.77 3.91 3.82
CA LEU A 140 10.62 3.62 5.26
C LEU A 140 9.15 3.45 5.69
N TYR A 141 8.22 3.89 4.84
CA TYR A 141 6.78 3.83 5.06
C TYR A 141 6.16 2.54 4.53
N GLY A 142 6.85 1.85 3.61
CA GLY A 142 6.35 0.68 2.93
C GLY A 142 5.18 1.00 1.99
N ILE A 143 4.44 -0.06 1.64
CA ILE A 143 3.25 -0.03 0.79
C ILE A 143 2.15 -0.87 1.45
N PRO A 144 0.87 -0.61 1.19
CA PRO A 144 -0.20 -1.47 1.65
C PRO A 144 0.00 -2.92 1.16
N GLU A 145 -0.24 -3.94 1.96
CA GLU A 145 -0.18 -5.32 1.41
C GLU A 145 -1.36 -5.60 0.45
N GLN A 146 -2.40 -4.76 0.50
CA GLN A 146 -3.63 -4.92 -0.26
C GLN A 146 -4.32 -3.56 -0.47
N LEU A 147 -4.89 -3.36 -1.66
CA LEU A 147 -5.81 -2.29 -1.98
C LEU A 147 -7.25 -2.84 -1.98
N GLU A 148 -8.19 -2.11 -1.41
CA GLU A 148 -9.61 -2.45 -1.42
C GLU A 148 -10.45 -1.25 -1.86
N ASN A 149 -11.36 -1.47 -2.79
CA ASN A 149 -12.44 -0.54 -3.09
C ASN A 149 -13.78 -1.25 -2.93
N LYS A 150 -14.54 -0.86 -1.90
CA LYS A 150 -15.82 -1.50 -1.58
C LYS A 150 -16.95 -1.07 -2.51
N GLU A 151 -16.86 0.11 -3.12
CA GLU A 151 -17.90 0.61 -4.02
C GLU A 151 -17.86 -0.11 -5.38
N THR A 152 -16.66 -0.49 -5.82
CA THR A 152 -16.42 -1.19 -7.09
C THR A 152 -16.12 -2.68 -6.92
N GLU A 153 -16.14 -3.18 -5.67
CA GLU A 153 -15.84 -4.56 -5.28
C GLU A 153 -14.48 -5.06 -5.77
N GLU A 154 -13.46 -4.23 -5.57
CA GLU A 154 -12.10 -4.51 -6.00
C GLU A 154 -11.18 -4.87 -4.83
N CYS A 155 -10.33 -5.87 -5.06
CA CYS A 155 -9.30 -6.30 -4.11
C CYS A 155 -8.01 -6.66 -4.85
N TYR A 156 -6.96 -5.86 -4.69
CA TYR A 156 -5.66 -6.10 -5.31
C TYR A 156 -4.61 -6.37 -4.25
N TRP A 157 -3.93 -7.51 -4.35
CA TRP A 157 -2.79 -7.82 -3.49
C TRP A 157 -1.51 -7.26 -4.08
N GLU A 158 -0.62 -6.81 -3.22
CA GLU A 158 0.76 -6.56 -3.62
C GLU A 158 1.39 -7.88 -4.12
N LEU A 159 2.26 -7.82 -5.13
CA LEU A 159 2.83 -9.00 -5.80
C LEU A 159 3.47 -10.02 -4.84
N GLN A 160 4.36 -9.59 -3.94
CA GLN A 160 4.98 -10.49 -2.95
C GLN A 160 3.91 -11.11 -2.05
N LYS A 161 2.95 -10.32 -1.56
CA LYS A 161 1.82 -10.84 -0.77
C LYS A 161 1.02 -11.89 -1.52
N PHE A 162 0.70 -11.63 -2.79
CA PHE A 162 -0.04 -12.56 -3.66
C PHE A 162 0.71 -13.88 -3.82
N ILE A 163 2.01 -13.83 -4.12
CA ILE A 163 2.85 -15.02 -4.27
C ILE A 163 2.87 -15.84 -2.97
N ILE A 164 3.05 -15.18 -1.81
CA ILE A 164 3.05 -15.86 -0.51
C ILE A 164 1.70 -16.54 -0.25
N LEU A 165 0.59 -15.88 -0.58
CA LEU A 165 -0.76 -16.45 -0.42
C LEU A 165 -0.99 -17.63 -1.38
N ALA A 166 -0.52 -17.53 -2.62
CA ALA A 166 -0.61 -18.60 -3.62
C ALA A 166 0.15 -19.85 -3.13
N LEU A 167 1.38 -19.68 -2.65
CA LEU A 167 2.19 -20.76 -2.07
C LEU A 167 1.56 -21.40 -0.83
N LYS A 168 0.76 -20.63 -0.07
CA LYS A 168 -0.04 -21.12 1.07
C LYS A 168 -1.37 -21.75 0.66
N ALA A 169 -1.59 -21.96 -0.64
CA ALA A 169 -2.83 -22.49 -1.20
C ALA A 169 -4.08 -21.69 -0.79
N ASN A 170 -3.97 -20.36 -0.72
CA ASN A 170 -5.12 -19.52 -0.39
C ASN A 170 -6.20 -19.65 -1.50
N PRO A 171 -7.45 -20.03 -1.16
CA PRO A 171 -8.48 -20.28 -2.17
C PRO A 171 -8.76 -19.10 -3.10
N ASN A 172 -8.86 -17.89 -2.54
CA ASN A 172 -9.16 -16.69 -3.32
C ASN A 172 -8.07 -16.38 -4.34
N VAL A 173 -6.81 -16.56 -3.95
CA VAL A 173 -5.66 -16.31 -4.82
C VAL A 173 -5.52 -17.41 -5.88
N LEU A 174 -5.76 -18.67 -5.51
CA LEU A 174 -5.79 -19.77 -6.48
C LEU A 174 -6.93 -19.60 -7.51
N GLU A 175 -8.12 -19.14 -7.11
CA GLU A 175 -9.20 -18.80 -8.05
C GLU A 175 -8.75 -17.69 -9.03
N CYS A 176 -8.05 -16.66 -8.53
CA CYS A 176 -7.52 -15.58 -9.39
C CYS A 176 -6.51 -16.10 -10.43
N LEU A 177 -5.70 -17.12 -10.10
CA LEU A 177 -4.71 -17.67 -11.04
C LEU A 177 -5.33 -18.51 -12.16
N TYR A 178 -6.54 -19.03 -11.97
CA TYR A 178 -7.16 -20.00 -12.88
C TYR A 178 -8.41 -19.47 -13.58
N THR A 179 -8.97 -18.33 -13.14
CA THR A 179 -10.21 -17.80 -13.72
C THR A 179 -10.05 -17.53 -15.22
N PRO A 180 -11.03 -17.91 -16.05
CA PRO A 180 -11.00 -17.58 -17.48
C PRO A 180 -11.34 -16.11 -17.73
N LEU A 181 -11.86 -15.38 -16.74
CA LEU A 181 -12.35 -14.01 -16.87
C LEU A 181 -11.27 -12.99 -16.53
N VAL A 182 -10.27 -12.86 -17.41
CA VAL A 182 -9.20 -11.86 -17.27
C VAL A 182 -9.64 -10.55 -17.94
N GLU A 183 -9.63 -9.45 -17.20
CA GLU A 183 -9.91 -8.11 -17.74
C GLU A 183 -8.62 -7.41 -18.19
N THR A 184 -7.51 -7.59 -17.48
CA THR A 184 -6.22 -6.98 -17.81
C THR A 184 -5.07 -7.82 -17.26
N ALA A 185 -4.04 -8.04 -18.06
CA ALA A 185 -2.77 -8.63 -17.64
C ALA A 185 -1.62 -7.94 -18.39
N THR A 186 -0.60 -7.51 -17.67
CA THR A 186 0.68 -7.08 -18.27
C THR A 186 1.52 -8.31 -18.66
N PRO A 187 2.55 -8.18 -19.51
CA PRO A 187 3.42 -9.31 -19.85
C PRO A 187 4.01 -10.04 -18.64
N LEU A 188 4.38 -9.30 -17.59
CA LEU A 188 4.87 -9.89 -16.34
C LEU A 188 3.79 -10.73 -15.62
N ALA A 189 2.55 -10.26 -15.63
CA ALA A 189 1.43 -11.02 -15.08
C ALA A 189 1.11 -12.26 -15.93
N GLU A 190 1.21 -12.17 -17.25
CA GLU A 190 1.03 -13.31 -18.16
C GLU A 190 2.08 -14.40 -17.90
N GLU A 191 3.35 -14.03 -17.66
CA GLU A 191 4.39 -14.98 -17.26
C GLU A 191 4.02 -15.72 -15.95
N LEU A 192 3.54 -14.98 -14.95
CA LEU A 192 3.07 -15.58 -13.70
C LEU A 192 1.88 -16.53 -13.90
N LEU A 193 0.89 -16.13 -14.72
CA LEU A 193 -0.30 -16.93 -15.03
C LEU A 193 0.06 -18.18 -15.84
N ALA A 194 1.04 -18.10 -16.73
CA ALA A 194 1.57 -19.26 -17.46
C ALA A 194 2.22 -20.28 -16.50
N ALA A 195 2.83 -19.81 -15.42
CA ALA A 195 3.44 -20.63 -14.38
C ALA A 195 2.47 -21.08 -13.27
N ARG A 196 1.16 -20.78 -13.34
CA ARG A 196 0.18 -20.99 -12.25
C ARG A 196 0.14 -22.39 -11.61
N SER A 197 0.49 -23.44 -12.36
CA SER A 197 0.52 -24.82 -11.86
C SER A 197 1.58 -25.03 -10.77
N MET A 198 2.63 -24.21 -10.72
CA MET A 198 3.68 -24.30 -9.72
C MET A 198 3.20 -24.02 -8.28
N PHE A 199 2.08 -23.31 -8.13
CA PHE A 199 1.51 -22.96 -6.83
C PHE A 199 0.62 -24.05 -6.23
N LEU A 200 0.25 -25.06 -7.02
CA LEU A 200 -0.58 -26.16 -6.53
C LEU A 200 0.25 -27.12 -5.69
N SER A 201 -0.23 -27.41 -4.48
CA SER A 201 0.42 -28.32 -3.56
C SER A 201 -0.60 -29.08 -2.70
N GLN A 202 -0.15 -30.16 -2.07
CA GLN A 202 -0.99 -30.94 -1.14
C GLN A 202 -1.42 -30.13 0.10
N LEU A 203 -0.83 -28.95 0.34
CA LEU A 203 -1.25 -28.01 1.38
C LEU A 203 -2.72 -27.58 1.23
N VAL A 204 -3.26 -27.63 0.01
CA VAL A 204 -4.69 -27.39 -0.29
C VAL A 204 -5.59 -28.16 0.66
N TYR A 205 -5.28 -29.44 0.96
CA TYR A 205 -6.05 -30.25 1.89
C TYR A 205 -6.20 -29.58 3.27
N GLN A 206 -5.10 -29.08 3.83
CA GLN A 206 -5.09 -28.45 5.16
C GLN A 206 -5.74 -27.08 5.11
N THR A 207 -5.39 -26.25 4.14
CA THR A 207 -5.88 -24.87 4.02
C THR A 207 -7.39 -24.84 3.79
N TYR A 208 -7.90 -25.66 2.87
CA TYR A 208 -9.32 -25.66 2.52
C TYR A 208 -10.17 -26.24 3.66
N ASN A 209 -9.75 -27.37 4.25
CA ASN A 209 -10.46 -27.93 5.40
C ASN A 209 -10.44 -26.97 6.60
N GLY A 210 -9.30 -26.36 6.91
CA GLY A 210 -9.19 -25.38 8.00
C GLY A 210 -10.12 -24.20 7.81
N TYR A 211 -10.19 -23.66 6.58
CA TYR A 211 -11.12 -22.59 6.24
C TYR A 211 -12.57 -23.03 6.40
N VAL A 212 -12.96 -24.18 5.83
CA VAL A 212 -14.33 -24.70 5.90
C VAL A 212 -14.78 -24.95 7.33
N LEU A 213 -13.94 -25.57 8.16
CA LEU A 213 -14.23 -25.79 9.58
C LEU A 213 -14.44 -24.47 10.33
N SER A 214 -13.62 -23.45 10.04
CA SER A 214 -13.76 -22.13 10.68
C SER A 214 -15.06 -21.43 10.30
N GLN A 215 -15.48 -21.52 9.03
CA GLN A 215 -16.72 -20.92 8.54
C GLN A 215 -17.95 -21.71 8.97
N PHE A 216 -17.84 -23.04 9.04
CA PHE A 216 -18.90 -23.90 9.53
C PHE A 216 -19.24 -23.58 10.99
N LYS A 217 -18.22 -23.46 11.87
CA LYS A 217 -18.42 -23.03 13.26
C LYS A 217 -19.10 -21.67 13.38
N LYS A 218 -18.72 -20.71 12.54
CA LYS A 218 -19.38 -19.39 12.48
C LYS A 218 -20.84 -19.52 12.05
N MET A 219 -21.12 -20.37 11.06
CA MET A 219 -22.49 -20.61 10.59
C MET A 219 -23.36 -21.28 11.66
N GLU A 220 -22.83 -22.22 12.43
CA GLU A 220 -23.54 -22.81 13.58
C GLU A 220 -23.83 -21.76 14.66
N GLN A 221 -22.89 -20.86 14.93
CA GLN A 221 -23.07 -19.77 15.88
C GLN A 221 -24.13 -18.77 15.39
N ASP A 222 -24.08 -18.38 14.11
CA ASP A 222 -25.10 -17.54 13.48
C ASP A 222 -26.49 -18.17 13.55
N LEU A 223 -26.59 -19.49 13.34
CA LEU A 223 -27.85 -20.23 13.46
C LEU A 223 -28.40 -20.20 14.89
N ARG A 224 -27.55 -20.39 15.91
CA ARG A 224 -27.96 -20.30 17.32
C ARG A 224 -28.43 -18.90 17.70
N ASN A 225 -27.78 -17.87 17.17
CA ASN A 225 -28.06 -16.48 17.52
C ASN A 225 -29.24 -15.88 16.74
N GLN A 226 -29.40 -16.26 15.47
CA GLN A 226 -30.34 -15.62 14.53
C GLN A 226 -31.44 -16.56 14.02
N GLY A 227 -31.36 -17.87 14.32
CA GLY A 227 -32.36 -18.86 13.93
C GLY A 227 -32.42 -19.19 12.43
N ARG A 228 -31.50 -18.67 11.60
CA ARG A 228 -31.51 -18.86 10.14
C ARG A 228 -30.14 -19.19 9.56
N ILE A 229 -30.12 -20.02 8.53
CA ILE A 229 -28.92 -20.35 7.75
C ILE A 229 -28.84 -19.45 6.51
N ARG A 230 -27.66 -18.90 6.25
CA ARG A 230 -27.36 -18.21 4.99
C ARG A 230 -26.93 -19.23 3.94
N TRP A 231 -27.87 -19.70 3.12
CA TRP A 231 -27.62 -20.75 2.12
C TRP A 231 -26.48 -20.43 1.14
N LYS A 232 -26.31 -19.16 0.75
CA LYS A 232 -25.16 -18.72 -0.08
C LYS A 232 -23.82 -19.08 0.56
N HIS A 233 -23.71 -18.97 1.89
CA HIS A 233 -22.48 -19.30 2.61
C HIS A 233 -22.27 -20.81 2.68
N ALA A 234 -23.31 -21.59 2.98
CA ALA A 234 -23.23 -23.05 3.00
C ALA A 234 -22.79 -23.62 1.64
N MET A 235 -23.38 -23.11 0.56
CA MET A 235 -23.01 -23.49 -0.81
C MET A 235 -21.55 -23.15 -1.13
N HIS A 236 -21.05 -21.98 -0.70
CA HIS A 236 -19.66 -21.61 -0.87
C HIS A 236 -18.70 -22.59 -0.17
N LEU A 237 -19.04 -23.09 1.02
CA LEU A 237 -18.21 -24.08 1.72
C LEU A 237 -18.16 -25.43 1.01
N ILE A 238 -19.30 -25.91 0.50
CA ILE A 238 -19.36 -27.15 -0.29
C ILE A 238 -18.52 -26.98 -1.57
N ARG A 239 -18.71 -25.86 -2.28
CA ARG A 239 -17.93 -25.54 -3.49
C ARG A 239 -16.43 -25.54 -3.20
N LEU A 240 -16.03 -24.95 -2.07
CA LEU A 240 -14.63 -24.91 -1.68
C LEU A 240 -14.07 -26.33 -1.44
N LEU A 241 -14.80 -27.21 -0.73
CA LEU A 241 -14.38 -28.60 -0.56
C LEU A 241 -14.27 -29.36 -1.89
N LEU A 242 -15.24 -29.18 -2.79
CA LEU A 242 -15.22 -29.79 -4.12
C LEU A 242 -14.01 -29.31 -4.92
N SER A 243 -13.73 -28.01 -4.90
CA SER A 243 -12.53 -27.43 -5.52
C SER A 243 -11.25 -28.03 -4.95
N GLY A 244 -11.16 -28.18 -3.63
CA GLY A 244 -10.03 -28.84 -2.98
C GLY A 244 -9.85 -30.30 -3.44
N ILE A 245 -10.95 -31.04 -3.60
CA ILE A 245 -10.91 -32.41 -4.14
C ILE A 245 -10.39 -32.43 -5.58
N THR A 246 -10.90 -31.56 -6.45
CA THR A 246 -10.45 -31.46 -7.85
C THR A 246 -8.98 -31.09 -7.95
N ILE A 247 -8.51 -30.11 -7.15
CA ILE A 247 -7.09 -29.74 -7.14
C ILE A 247 -6.21 -30.93 -6.76
N LEU A 248 -6.60 -31.68 -5.73
CA LEU A 248 -5.81 -32.83 -5.26
C LEU A 248 -5.84 -34.03 -6.20
N LYS A 249 -6.93 -34.22 -6.96
CA LYS A 249 -7.07 -35.33 -7.91
C LYS A 249 -6.48 -35.00 -9.28
N ASP A 250 -6.78 -33.81 -9.78
CA ASP A 250 -6.62 -33.46 -11.20
C ASP A 250 -5.55 -32.37 -11.42
N GLY A 251 -5.02 -31.76 -10.36
CA GLY A 251 -4.00 -30.72 -10.47
C GLY A 251 -4.51 -29.43 -11.13
N PHE A 252 -5.79 -29.11 -10.93
CA PHE A 252 -6.46 -27.97 -11.54
C PHE A 252 -7.44 -27.31 -10.57
N VAL A 253 -7.54 -25.98 -10.58
CA VAL A 253 -8.50 -25.23 -9.77
C VAL A 253 -9.77 -25.01 -10.60
N PRO A 254 -10.92 -25.61 -10.22
CA PRO A 254 -12.18 -25.35 -10.90
C PRO A 254 -12.73 -23.98 -10.51
N VAL A 255 -12.91 -23.12 -11.52
CA VAL A 255 -13.44 -21.76 -11.44
C VAL A 255 -14.53 -21.56 -12.48
#